data_AF-A0AAW9MY39-F1
#
_entry.id   AF-A0AAW9MY39-F1
#
_cell.length_a   1.000
_cell.length_b   1.000
_cell.length_c   1.000
_cell.angle_alpha   90.00
_cell.angle_beta   90.00
_cell.angle_gamma   90.00
#
_symmetry.space_group_name_H-M   'P 1'
#
loop_
_entity.id
_entity.type
_entity.pdbx_description
1 polymer ?
#
loop_
_entity_poly.entity_id
_entity_poly.type
_entity_poly.pdbx_seq_one_letter_code
_entity_poly.pdbx_strand_id
1 'polypeptide(L)'
;MNKAKIKNKEKIEFLLLYSFGFYLIICAFFLNSPGEIFDGMKVILTSSGKLITDYMEIANPGAALFNSGLMTILSILLARFVKSSVSGPLIAAIFIVSGFSFFGKNIFNTIPITIGVFLYARFIKMPLKSFLLACLFGSCLGPLVSEIAFSLGFGGFKAILIAYIVGIFVGFLIPPLSQSFLRFHQGFCLYNVGFTAGIIGMFIAATLKTFDINIETVNYIYDGSDLYLKIILFISFFIMAVAGFIYTENLGESYNNLMKNTGQLVADFLEIYGGRVTLFNMGIMGIISLFFIIIFGGKLSGPVIGGILTIVGFSAFGKHPKNTIPILLGARFASNVNIYDKNSASSIMIMLFATNLAPIAGKYGFVAGLIAGFIHVGVVSNLAFLHGGLNLYNNGFAGGFVAGALVPIFDSLVLSFRRWKNNARL
;
A
#
# COMPACT_ATOMS: atom_id res chain seq x y z
N MET A 1 -23.19 -23.79 4.67
CA MET A 1 -22.39 -24.16 3.47
C MET A 1 -21.62 -25.45 3.75
N ASN A 2 -21.61 -26.41 2.82
CA ASN A 2 -20.93 -27.71 2.98
C ASN A 2 -19.40 -27.54 3.09
N LYS A 3 -18.71 -28.24 4.01
CA LYS A 3 -17.25 -28.09 4.27
C LYS A 3 -16.40 -28.23 3.00
N ALA A 4 -16.82 -29.10 2.07
CA ALA A 4 -16.17 -29.28 0.77
C ALA A 4 -16.26 -28.04 -0.15
N LYS A 5 -17.41 -27.33 -0.15
CA LYS A 5 -17.60 -26.10 -0.94
C LYS A 5 -16.72 -24.96 -0.42
N ILE A 6 -16.56 -24.85 0.90
CA ILE A 6 -15.67 -23.85 1.53
C ILE A 6 -14.21 -24.10 1.13
N LYS A 7 -13.75 -25.34 1.26
CA LYS A 7 -12.37 -25.73 0.89
C LYS A 7 -12.09 -25.51 -0.61
N ASN A 8 -13.09 -25.71 -1.48
CA ASN A 8 -12.94 -25.46 -2.91
C ASN A 8 -12.87 -23.95 -3.24
N LYS A 9 -13.70 -23.13 -2.58
CA LYS A 9 -13.66 -21.66 -2.73
C LYS A 9 -12.29 -21.10 -2.35
N GLU A 10 -11.78 -21.46 -1.18
CA GLU A 10 -10.49 -20.98 -0.69
C GLU A 10 -9.33 -21.42 -1.60
N LYS A 11 -9.41 -22.64 -2.17
CA LYS A 11 -8.44 -23.11 -3.17
C LYS A 11 -8.41 -22.23 -4.42
N ILE A 12 -9.58 -21.83 -4.93
CA ILE A 12 -9.70 -20.96 -6.10
C ILE A 12 -9.16 -19.56 -5.80
N GLU A 13 -9.48 -18.99 -4.64
CA GLU A 13 -9.01 -17.66 -4.24
C GLU A 13 -7.47 -17.60 -4.15
N PHE A 14 -6.85 -18.60 -3.54
CA PHE A 14 -5.39 -18.71 -3.54
C PHE A 14 -4.81 -18.92 -4.95
N LEU A 15 -5.46 -19.71 -5.79
CA LEU A 15 -5.02 -19.94 -7.17
C LEU A 15 -4.98 -18.62 -7.95
N LEU A 16 -6.02 -17.79 -7.84
CA LEU A 16 -6.07 -16.47 -8.49
C LEU A 16 -4.92 -15.56 -8.04
N LEU A 17 -4.60 -15.55 -6.74
CA LEU A 17 -3.47 -14.78 -6.21
C LEU A 17 -2.13 -15.29 -6.74
N TYR A 18 -1.93 -16.62 -6.80
CA TYR A 18 -0.72 -17.18 -7.42
C TYR A 18 -0.64 -16.84 -8.91
N SER A 19 -1.75 -16.93 -9.65
CA SER A 19 -1.81 -16.56 -11.06
C SER A 19 -1.37 -15.12 -11.28
N PHE A 20 -1.73 -14.19 -10.40
CA PHE A 20 -1.23 -12.81 -10.45
C PHE A 20 0.29 -12.72 -10.25
N GLY A 21 0.84 -13.40 -9.24
CA GLY A 21 2.30 -13.42 -9.02
C GLY A 21 3.09 -14.02 -10.19
N PHE A 22 2.62 -15.15 -10.74
CA PHE A 22 3.23 -15.77 -11.93
C PHE A 22 3.07 -14.92 -13.19
N TYR A 23 1.92 -14.24 -13.35
CA TYR A 23 1.70 -13.31 -14.45
C TYR A 23 2.76 -12.19 -14.47
N LEU A 24 3.09 -11.60 -13.32
CA LEU A 24 4.15 -10.60 -13.23
C LEU A 24 5.52 -11.14 -13.63
N ILE A 25 5.86 -12.37 -13.22
CA ILE A 25 7.11 -13.05 -13.63
C ILE A 25 7.12 -13.30 -15.14
N ILE A 26 6.00 -13.74 -15.72
CA ILE A 26 5.89 -13.95 -17.17
C ILE A 26 6.09 -12.62 -17.91
N CYS A 27 5.44 -11.55 -17.46
CA CYS A 27 5.64 -10.20 -18.02
C CYS A 27 7.10 -9.73 -17.92
N ALA A 28 7.83 -10.08 -16.86
CA ALA A 28 9.24 -9.74 -16.74
C ALA A 28 10.08 -10.28 -17.91
N PHE A 29 9.89 -11.56 -18.26
CA PHE A 29 10.62 -12.22 -19.35
C PHE A 29 10.19 -11.75 -20.75
N PHE A 30 9.05 -11.06 -20.88
CA PHE A 30 8.69 -10.37 -22.12
C PHE A 30 9.40 -9.03 -22.30
N LEU A 31 9.87 -8.40 -21.21
CA LEU A 31 10.54 -7.10 -21.27
C LEU A 31 12.05 -7.20 -21.29
N ASN A 32 12.64 -8.17 -20.59
CA ASN A 32 14.09 -8.34 -20.49
C ASN A 32 14.50 -9.80 -20.53
N SER A 33 15.74 -10.05 -20.97
CA SER A 33 16.30 -11.40 -21.03
C SER A 33 16.57 -11.97 -19.63
N PRO A 34 16.65 -13.32 -19.47
CA PRO A 34 16.97 -13.92 -18.19
C PRO A 34 18.28 -13.44 -17.56
N GLY A 35 19.30 -13.13 -18.38
CA GLY A 35 20.57 -12.59 -17.91
C GLY A 35 20.43 -11.17 -17.32
N GLU A 36 19.76 -10.27 -18.04
CA GLU A 36 19.48 -8.90 -17.58
C GLU A 36 18.64 -8.87 -16.30
N ILE A 37 17.66 -9.78 -16.18
CA ILE A 37 16.84 -9.93 -14.98
C ILE A 37 17.71 -10.41 -13.81
N PHE A 38 18.57 -11.42 -14.04
CA PHE A 38 19.45 -11.94 -12.99
C PHE A 38 20.42 -10.88 -12.45
N ASP A 39 21.06 -10.12 -13.34
CA ASP A 39 21.97 -9.04 -12.93
C ASP A 39 21.20 -7.89 -12.27
N GLY A 40 20.02 -7.53 -12.79
CA GLY A 40 19.14 -6.55 -12.16
C GLY A 40 18.70 -6.97 -10.75
N MET A 41 18.40 -8.25 -10.53
CA MET A 41 18.07 -8.78 -9.21
C MET A 41 19.24 -8.66 -8.23
N LYS A 42 20.50 -8.83 -8.67
CA LYS A 42 21.66 -8.57 -7.79
C LYS A 42 21.67 -7.12 -7.33
N VAL A 43 21.49 -6.18 -8.26
CA VAL A 43 21.44 -4.74 -7.96
C VAL A 43 20.32 -4.43 -6.97
N ILE A 44 19.11 -4.97 -7.21
CA ILE A 44 17.96 -4.78 -6.30
C ILE A 44 18.25 -5.28 -4.88
N LEU A 45 18.93 -6.43 -4.74
CA LEU A 45 19.19 -7.04 -3.43
C LEU A 45 20.32 -6.36 -2.65
N THR A 46 21.22 -5.66 -3.33
CA THR A 46 22.39 -4.98 -2.71
C THR A 46 22.28 -3.46 -2.71
N SER A 47 21.14 -2.90 -3.09
CA SER A 47 20.89 -1.45 -3.08
C SER A 47 20.06 -1.05 -1.85
N SER A 48 20.22 0.20 -1.41
CA SER A 48 19.30 0.78 -0.43
C SER A 48 17.92 0.96 -1.04
N GLY A 49 16.88 0.50 -0.34
CA GLY A 49 15.50 0.55 -0.79
C GLY A 49 14.71 1.81 -0.40
N LYS A 50 15.33 2.98 -0.18
CA LYS A 50 14.62 4.19 0.31
C LYS A 50 13.43 4.59 -0.58
N LEU A 51 12.45 5.31 0.00
CA LEU A 51 11.09 5.62 -0.50
C LEU A 51 10.95 6.10 -1.95
N ILE A 52 12.02 6.51 -2.63
CA ILE A 52 12.02 6.80 -4.07
C ILE A 52 13.24 6.14 -4.73
N THR A 53 13.38 4.82 -4.56
CA THR A 53 14.37 4.00 -5.27
C THR A 53 13.64 3.09 -6.23
N ASP A 54 13.39 3.58 -7.43
CA ASP A 54 12.71 2.82 -8.47
C ASP A 54 13.59 1.70 -9.01
N TYR A 55 13.16 0.45 -8.86
CA TYR A 55 13.90 -0.72 -9.33
C TYR A 55 13.90 -0.84 -10.86
N MET A 56 12.98 -0.17 -11.55
CA MET A 56 13.04 -0.07 -13.01
C MET A 56 14.19 0.84 -13.46
N GLU A 57 14.55 1.83 -12.65
CA GLU A 57 15.63 2.78 -12.91
C GLU A 57 16.99 2.23 -12.51
N ILE A 58 17.13 1.73 -11.28
CA ILE A 58 18.43 1.22 -10.81
C ILE A 58 18.81 -0.13 -11.43
N ALA A 59 17.84 -0.85 -12.00
CA ALA A 59 18.06 -2.12 -12.69
C ALA A 59 17.41 -2.10 -14.08
N ASN A 60 16.18 -2.62 -14.21
CA ASN A 60 15.40 -2.59 -15.44
C ASN A 60 13.93 -3.00 -15.15
N PRO A 61 12.97 -2.68 -16.05
CA PRO A 61 11.57 -3.05 -15.89
C PRO A 61 11.32 -4.55 -15.66
N GLY A 62 12.06 -5.43 -16.36
CA GLY A 62 11.95 -6.87 -16.17
C GLY A 62 12.35 -7.32 -14.76
N ALA A 63 13.48 -6.85 -14.24
CA ALA A 63 13.95 -7.16 -12.90
C ALA A 63 12.97 -6.67 -11.81
N ALA A 64 12.40 -5.47 -11.98
CA ALA A 64 11.38 -4.96 -11.06
C ALA A 64 10.10 -5.80 -11.06
N LEU A 65 9.60 -6.20 -12.25
CA LEU A 65 8.46 -7.10 -12.38
C LEU A 65 8.74 -8.48 -11.77
N PHE A 66 9.94 -9.02 -12.01
CA PHE A 66 10.36 -10.30 -11.45
C PHE A 66 10.41 -10.25 -9.92
N ASN A 67 11.04 -9.22 -9.34
CA ASN A 67 11.06 -8.99 -7.90
C ASN A 67 9.64 -8.88 -7.33
N SER A 68 8.75 -8.12 -8.01
CA SER A 68 7.35 -8.00 -7.61
C SER A 68 6.59 -9.33 -7.62
N GLY A 69 6.72 -10.12 -8.69
CA GLY A 69 6.11 -11.43 -8.79
C GLY A 69 6.63 -12.41 -7.75
N LEU A 70 7.95 -12.44 -7.52
CA LEU A 70 8.59 -13.26 -6.49
C LEU A 70 8.08 -12.90 -5.08
N MET A 71 8.09 -11.62 -4.73
CA MET A 71 7.61 -11.14 -3.43
C MET A 71 6.12 -11.41 -3.22
N THR A 72 5.32 -11.35 -4.29
CA THR A 72 3.90 -11.74 -4.29
C THR A 72 3.73 -13.21 -3.95
N ILE A 73 4.44 -14.10 -4.66
CA ILE A 73 4.37 -15.56 -4.44
C ILE A 73 4.83 -15.90 -3.02
N LEU A 74 5.93 -15.32 -2.54
CA LEU A 74 6.44 -15.54 -1.19
C LEU A 74 5.44 -15.08 -0.11
N SER A 75 4.74 -13.97 -0.34
CA SER A 75 3.70 -13.48 0.56
C SER A 75 2.50 -14.44 0.64
N ILE A 76 2.12 -15.02 -0.49
CA ILE A 76 1.04 -16.02 -0.54
C ILE A 76 1.49 -17.33 0.13
N LEU A 77 2.72 -17.77 -0.11
CA LEU A 77 3.30 -18.94 0.56
C LEU A 77 3.35 -18.74 2.08
N LEU A 78 3.73 -17.55 2.55
CA LEU A 78 3.69 -17.20 3.96
C LEU A 78 2.27 -17.29 4.54
N ALA A 79 1.28 -16.75 3.84
CA ALA A 79 -0.12 -16.82 4.23
C ALA A 79 -0.61 -18.28 4.36
N ARG A 80 -0.20 -19.13 3.42
CA ARG A 80 -0.50 -20.57 3.41
C ARG A 80 0.21 -21.31 4.54
N PHE A 81 1.48 -20.99 4.79
CA PHE A 81 2.28 -21.58 5.86
C PHE A 81 1.63 -21.35 7.24
N VAL A 82 1.13 -20.13 7.50
CA VAL A 82 0.41 -19.82 8.75
C VAL A 82 -1.06 -20.25 8.74
N LYS A 83 -1.54 -20.88 7.66
CA LYS A 83 -2.93 -21.35 7.49
C LYS A 83 -3.96 -20.20 7.61
N SER A 84 -3.65 -19.05 7.01
CA SER A 84 -4.62 -17.94 6.89
C SER A 84 -5.61 -18.22 5.76
N SER A 85 -6.87 -17.80 5.96
CA SER A 85 -7.86 -17.73 4.88
C SER A 85 -7.64 -16.47 4.04
N VAL A 86 -8.16 -16.48 2.80
CA VAL A 86 -8.20 -15.28 1.96
C VAL A 86 -9.28 -14.34 2.47
N SER A 87 -8.91 -13.08 2.67
CA SER A 87 -9.76 -11.99 3.17
C SER A 87 -9.44 -10.71 2.39
N GLY A 88 -10.34 -9.72 2.41
CA GLY A 88 -10.09 -8.41 1.83
C GLY A 88 -8.77 -7.77 2.31
N PRO A 89 -8.50 -7.72 3.63
CA PRO A 89 -7.22 -7.26 4.16
C PRO A 89 -6.00 -8.03 3.64
N LEU A 90 -6.10 -9.35 3.46
CA LEU A 90 -5.00 -10.16 2.93
C LEU A 90 -4.75 -9.85 1.45
N ILE A 91 -5.81 -9.69 0.65
CA ILE A 91 -5.69 -9.25 -0.75
C ILE A 91 -5.00 -7.88 -0.81
N ALA A 92 -5.44 -6.93 0.02
CA ALA A 92 -4.81 -5.62 0.13
C ALA A 92 -3.31 -5.72 0.50
N ALA A 93 -2.97 -6.59 1.46
CA ALA A 93 -1.60 -6.84 1.88
C ALA A 93 -0.72 -7.48 0.77
N ILE A 94 -1.26 -8.38 -0.04
CA ILE A 94 -0.52 -9.00 -1.15
C ILE A 94 -0.28 -7.98 -2.26
N PHE A 95 -1.32 -7.23 -2.66
CA PHE A 95 -1.20 -6.22 -3.71
C PHE A 95 -0.27 -5.05 -3.31
N ILE A 96 -0.27 -4.65 -2.04
CA ILE A 96 0.68 -3.63 -1.57
C ILE A 96 2.11 -4.18 -1.52
N VAL A 97 2.33 -5.45 -1.13
CA VAL A 97 3.67 -6.03 -1.18
C VAL A 97 4.15 -6.12 -2.63
N SER A 98 3.29 -6.57 -3.55
CA SER A 98 3.55 -6.56 -4.98
C SER A 98 3.93 -5.16 -5.48
N GLY A 99 3.10 -4.15 -5.21
CA GLY A 99 3.31 -2.78 -5.67
C GLY A 99 4.58 -2.13 -5.15
N PHE A 100 4.86 -2.29 -3.86
CA PHE A 100 6.09 -1.77 -3.25
C PHE A 100 7.32 -2.64 -3.52
N SER A 101 7.17 -3.75 -4.23
CA SER A 101 8.33 -4.52 -4.71
C SER A 101 8.83 -4.00 -6.07
N PHE A 102 8.19 -2.98 -6.65
CA PHE A 102 8.78 -2.18 -7.73
C PHE A 102 9.75 -1.11 -7.20
N PHE A 103 9.70 -0.81 -5.90
CA PHE A 103 10.58 0.19 -5.27
C PHE A 103 10.72 -0.08 -3.77
N GLY A 104 11.93 -0.35 -3.33
CA GLY A 104 12.27 -0.39 -1.90
C GLY A 104 11.97 -1.67 -1.12
N LYS A 105 11.14 -2.60 -1.62
CA LYS A 105 10.99 -3.94 -1.00
C LYS A 105 11.62 -5.04 -1.83
N ASN A 106 12.40 -5.88 -1.18
CA ASN A 106 12.92 -7.11 -1.77
C ASN A 106 12.99 -8.21 -0.69
N ILE A 107 13.39 -9.42 -1.10
CA ILE A 107 13.43 -10.56 -0.18
C ILE A 107 14.45 -10.36 0.96
N PHE A 108 15.61 -9.77 0.67
CA PHE A 108 16.66 -9.52 1.66
C PHE A 108 16.15 -8.65 2.81
N ASN A 109 15.53 -7.51 2.46
CA ASN A 109 15.18 -6.51 3.45
C ASN A 109 13.85 -6.78 4.18
N THR A 110 13.00 -7.68 3.65
CA THR A 110 11.68 -8.02 4.23
C THR A 110 11.73 -9.15 5.25
N ILE A 111 12.64 -10.12 5.10
CA ILE A 111 12.76 -11.29 5.98
C ILE A 111 12.92 -10.91 7.46
N PRO A 112 13.87 -10.04 7.87
CA PRO A 112 14.08 -9.76 9.29
C PRO A 112 12.87 -9.09 9.96
N ILE A 113 12.15 -8.22 9.24
CA ILE A 113 10.91 -7.62 9.74
C ILE A 113 9.85 -8.71 10.03
N THR A 114 9.69 -9.65 9.10
CA THR A 114 8.74 -10.76 9.23
C THR A 114 9.08 -11.66 10.42
N ILE A 115 10.37 -11.97 10.61
CA ILE A 115 10.86 -12.74 11.76
C ILE A 115 10.52 -11.99 13.05
N GLY A 116 10.79 -10.69 13.12
CA GLY A 116 10.47 -9.86 14.29
C GLY A 116 9.01 -9.91 14.72
N VAL A 117 8.08 -9.76 13.75
CA VAL A 117 6.65 -9.83 14.02
C VAL A 117 6.24 -11.22 14.54
N PHE A 118 6.79 -12.31 13.97
CA PHE A 118 6.50 -13.66 14.46
C PHE A 118 7.12 -13.95 15.83
N LEU A 119 8.30 -13.40 16.13
CA LEU A 119 8.85 -13.46 17.48
C LEU A 119 7.95 -12.76 18.49
N TYR A 120 7.37 -11.60 18.14
CA TYR A 120 6.37 -10.95 18.98
C TYR A 120 5.15 -11.86 19.21
N ALA A 121 4.59 -12.44 18.14
CA ALA A 121 3.46 -13.36 18.25
C ALA A 121 3.75 -14.56 19.18
N ARG A 122 4.97 -15.11 19.12
CA ARG A 122 5.43 -16.18 20.00
C ARG A 122 5.61 -15.71 21.44
N PHE A 123 6.17 -14.52 21.64
CA PHE A 123 6.40 -13.91 22.95
C PHE A 123 5.09 -13.76 23.73
N ILE A 124 4.02 -13.29 23.07
CA ILE A 124 2.68 -13.16 23.68
C ILE A 124 1.82 -14.43 23.56
N LYS A 125 2.41 -15.55 23.09
CA LYS A 125 1.75 -16.87 22.96
C LYS A 125 0.47 -16.86 22.11
N MET A 126 0.42 -16.04 21.06
CA MET A 126 -0.71 -15.99 20.13
C MET A 126 -0.41 -16.69 18.79
N PRO A 127 -1.44 -17.15 18.06
CA PRO A 127 -1.25 -17.77 16.75
C PRO A 127 -0.61 -16.83 15.73
N LEU A 128 0.38 -17.31 14.96
CA LEU A 128 1.08 -16.51 13.94
C LEU A 128 0.15 -15.88 12.90
N LYS A 129 -0.95 -16.58 12.54
CA LYS A 129 -1.95 -16.07 11.59
C LYS A 129 -2.56 -14.73 11.99
N SER A 130 -2.67 -14.46 13.29
CA SER A 130 -3.21 -13.19 13.81
C SER A 130 -2.32 -11.99 13.52
N PHE A 131 -1.06 -12.24 13.17
CA PHE A 131 -0.04 -11.22 12.90
C PHE A 131 0.42 -11.18 11.45
N LEU A 132 -0.14 -12.02 10.57
CA LEU A 132 0.23 -12.08 9.16
C LEU A 132 0.12 -10.71 8.47
N LEU A 133 -0.97 -9.98 8.69
CA LEU A 133 -1.15 -8.65 8.10
C LEU A 133 -0.09 -7.66 8.61
N ALA A 134 0.25 -7.73 9.90
CA ALA A 134 1.32 -6.91 10.48
C ALA A 134 2.68 -7.23 9.84
N CYS A 135 2.98 -8.49 9.52
CA CYS A 135 4.20 -8.86 8.77
C CYS A 135 4.20 -8.24 7.37
N LEU A 136 3.13 -8.50 6.61
CA LEU A 136 3.06 -8.12 5.19
C LEU A 136 3.09 -6.60 5.03
N PHE A 137 2.28 -5.86 5.80
CA PHE A 137 2.33 -4.40 5.78
C PHE A 137 3.62 -3.87 6.43
N GLY A 138 4.09 -4.47 7.51
CA GLY A 138 5.26 -4.02 8.27
C GLY A 138 6.57 -4.03 7.47
N SER A 139 6.67 -4.89 6.46
CA SER A 139 7.78 -4.91 5.50
C SER A 139 8.06 -3.57 4.79
N CYS A 140 7.19 -2.55 4.93
CA CYS A 140 7.48 -1.18 4.51
C CYS A 140 8.69 -0.52 5.18
N LEU A 141 9.18 -1.07 6.30
CA LEU A 141 10.45 -0.68 6.93
C LEU A 141 11.63 -1.53 6.45
N GLY A 142 11.46 -2.36 5.43
CA GLY A 142 12.57 -3.01 4.72
C GLY A 142 13.70 -2.04 4.33
N PRO A 143 13.45 -0.80 3.88
CA PRO A 143 14.52 0.13 3.54
C PRO A 143 15.52 0.39 4.66
N LEU A 144 15.08 0.39 5.93
CA LEU A 144 15.96 0.50 7.09
C LEU A 144 17.01 -0.62 7.13
N VAL A 145 16.59 -1.85 6.84
CA VAL A 145 17.49 -3.01 6.81
C VAL A 145 18.52 -2.85 5.69
N SER A 146 18.09 -2.48 4.48
CA SER A 146 19.02 -2.26 3.38
C SER A 146 19.92 -1.03 3.59
N GLU A 147 19.44 0.04 4.23
CA GLU A 147 20.24 1.24 4.51
C GLU A 147 21.38 0.91 5.49
N ILE A 148 21.07 0.19 6.57
CA ILE A 148 22.09 -0.26 7.54
C ILE A 148 23.09 -1.20 6.88
N ALA A 149 22.60 -2.13 6.03
CA ALA A 149 23.46 -3.12 5.40
C ALA A 149 24.39 -2.53 4.34
N PHE A 150 23.92 -1.57 3.54
CA PHE A 150 24.60 -1.16 2.30
C PHE A 150 24.98 0.32 2.23
N SER A 151 24.49 1.18 3.13
CA SER A 151 24.69 2.64 3.03
C SER A 151 25.34 3.28 4.27
N LEU A 152 25.22 2.68 5.45
CA LEU A 152 25.81 3.25 6.68
C LEU A 152 27.30 2.92 6.92
N GLY A 153 27.97 2.26 5.96
CA GLY A 153 29.43 2.11 5.99
C GLY A 153 29.98 1.08 7.00
N PHE A 154 29.15 0.30 7.69
CA PHE A 154 29.59 -0.71 8.67
C PHE A 154 30.42 -1.87 8.07
N GLY A 155 30.41 -2.04 6.74
CA GLY A 155 31.26 -2.97 5.98
C GLY A 155 30.92 -4.46 6.14
N GLY A 156 30.78 -5.15 4.99
CA GLY A 156 30.76 -6.62 4.91
C GLY A 156 29.68 -7.31 5.73
N PHE A 157 30.01 -8.48 6.28
CA PHE A 157 29.06 -9.33 7.02
C PHE A 157 28.54 -8.68 8.32
N LYS A 158 29.34 -7.83 8.96
CA LYS A 158 28.94 -7.11 10.18
C LYS A 158 27.74 -6.19 9.93
N ALA A 159 27.75 -5.46 8.81
CA ALA A 159 26.64 -4.59 8.42
C ALA A 159 25.33 -5.38 8.26
N ILE A 160 25.38 -6.55 7.60
CA ILE A 160 24.23 -7.43 7.40
C ILE A 160 23.69 -7.94 8.74
N LEU A 161 24.58 -8.36 9.66
CA LEU A 161 24.16 -8.85 10.98
C LEU A 161 23.45 -7.76 11.78
N ILE A 162 24.01 -6.55 11.83
CA ILE A 162 23.40 -5.40 12.52
C ILE A 162 22.05 -5.06 11.88
N ALA A 163 21.98 -5.01 10.55
CA ALA A 163 20.75 -4.75 9.81
C ALA A 163 19.64 -5.75 10.15
N TYR A 164 19.97 -7.04 10.25
CA TYR A 164 18.99 -8.08 10.59
C TYR A 164 18.56 -7.99 12.05
N ILE A 165 19.48 -7.72 12.99
CA ILE A 165 19.13 -7.52 14.41
C ILE A 165 18.16 -6.34 14.54
N VAL A 166 18.46 -5.20 13.92
CA VAL A 166 17.60 -4.01 13.95
C VAL A 166 16.27 -4.28 13.26
N GLY A 167 16.28 -4.95 12.09
CA GLY A 167 15.05 -5.32 11.38
C GLY A 167 14.14 -6.24 12.22
N ILE A 168 14.71 -7.24 12.89
CA ILE A 168 13.97 -8.12 13.79
C ILE A 168 13.38 -7.33 14.97
N PHE A 169 14.16 -6.44 15.58
CA PHE A 169 13.70 -5.58 16.66
C PHE A 169 12.53 -4.70 16.21
N VAL A 170 12.66 -4.02 15.07
CA VAL A 170 11.59 -3.20 14.49
C VAL A 170 10.35 -4.02 14.18
N GLY A 171 10.49 -5.19 13.57
CA GLY A 171 9.39 -6.11 13.32
C GLY A 171 8.64 -6.49 14.61
N PHE A 172 9.36 -6.69 15.71
CA PHE A 172 8.78 -6.99 17.02
C PHE A 172 7.91 -5.84 17.57
N LEU A 173 8.24 -4.58 17.25
CA LEU A 173 7.51 -3.39 17.71
C LEU A 173 6.21 -3.10 16.91
N ILE A 174 6.12 -3.55 15.67
CA ILE A 174 5.00 -3.21 14.77
C ILE A 174 3.64 -3.65 15.32
N PRO A 175 3.43 -4.89 15.80
CA PRO A 175 2.12 -5.31 16.25
C PRO A 175 1.52 -4.52 17.42
N PRO A 176 2.21 -4.30 18.56
CA PRO A 176 1.62 -3.56 19.67
C PRO A 176 1.34 -2.11 19.30
N LEU A 177 2.22 -1.47 18.53
CA LEU A 177 2.05 -0.07 18.12
C LEU A 177 0.87 0.10 17.15
N SER A 178 0.75 -0.79 16.15
CA SER A 178 -0.35 -0.71 15.18
C SER A 178 -1.73 -0.90 15.78
N GLN A 179 -1.85 -1.71 16.84
CA GLN A 179 -3.12 -1.85 17.57
C GLN A 179 -3.49 -0.56 18.31
N SER A 180 -2.50 0.11 18.90
CA SER A 180 -2.72 1.39 19.61
C SER A 180 -3.12 2.50 18.64
N PHE A 181 -2.39 2.65 17.54
CA PHE A 181 -2.61 3.74 16.60
C PHE A 181 -3.89 3.61 15.75
N LEU A 182 -4.45 2.41 15.62
CA LEU A 182 -5.77 2.25 14.99
C LEU A 182 -6.84 3.10 15.70
N ARG A 183 -6.72 3.26 17.02
CA ARG A 183 -7.62 4.08 17.85
C ARG A 183 -7.40 5.58 17.61
N PHE A 184 -6.16 6.00 17.41
CA PHE A 184 -5.80 7.40 17.19
C PHE A 184 -6.53 8.01 15.99
N HIS A 185 -6.59 7.29 14.88
CA HIS A 185 -7.26 7.74 13.65
C HIS A 185 -8.64 7.10 13.43
N GLN A 186 -9.18 6.40 14.44
CA GLN A 186 -10.52 5.79 14.47
C GLN A 186 -10.88 4.93 13.23
N GLY A 187 -9.90 4.28 12.62
CA GLY A 187 -10.12 3.47 11.39
C GLY A 187 -10.35 4.26 10.09
N PHE A 188 -10.15 5.59 10.07
CA PHE A 188 -10.30 6.41 8.85
C PHE A 188 -9.05 6.47 7.96
N CYS A 189 -7.88 6.10 8.49
CA CYS A 189 -6.70 5.81 7.68
C CYS A 189 -6.67 4.31 7.38
N LEU A 190 -6.86 3.94 6.11
CA LEU A 190 -6.77 2.54 5.66
C LEU A 190 -5.35 1.95 5.85
N TYR A 191 -4.33 2.81 5.89
CA TYR A 191 -2.92 2.42 5.96
C TYR A 191 -2.36 2.51 7.38
N ASN A 192 -3.08 1.97 8.37
CA ASN A 192 -2.70 2.03 9.80
C ASN A 192 -1.25 1.55 10.08
N VAL A 193 -0.82 0.44 9.47
CA VAL A 193 0.57 -0.03 9.65
C VAL A 193 1.57 0.94 9.02
N GLY A 194 1.18 1.68 7.97
CA GLY A 194 2.01 2.76 7.43
C GLY A 194 2.19 3.93 8.38
N PHE A 195 1.15 4.27 9.14
CA PHE A 195 1.27 5.23 10.25
C PHE A 195 2.20 4.73 11.35
N THR A 196 2.02 3.47 11.74
CA THR A 196 2.87 2.80 12.72
C THR A 196 4.35 2.82 12.30
N ALA A 197 4.61 2.42 11.06
CA ALA A 197 5.95 2.42 10.49
C ALA A 197 6.56 3.81 10.40
N GLY A 198 5.74 4.83 10.12
CA GLY A 198 6.20 6.23 10.11
C GLY A 198 6.68 6.69 11.48
N ILE A 199 5.96 6.36 12.55
CA ILE A 199 6.38 6.68 13.93
C ILE A 199 7.69 5.95 14.28
N ILE A 200 7.78 4.66 13.97
CA ILE A 200 9.01 3.88 14.23
C ILE A 200 10.18 4.45 13.43
N GLY A 201 10.00 4.69 12.12
CA GLY A 201 11.02 5.24 11.24
C GLY A 201 11.47 6.63 11.68
N MET A 202 10.55 7.47 12.15
CA MET A 202 10.85 8.78 12.74
C MET A 202 11.73 8.66 13.99
N PHE A 203 11.39 7.77 14.92
CA PHE A 203 12.21 7.57 16.13
C PHE A 203 13.61 7.09 15.80
N ILE A 204 13.74 6.17 14.85
CA ILE A 204 15.04 5.66 14.42
C ILE A 204 15.86 6.74 13.73
N ALA A 205 15.30 7.44 12.74
CA ALA A 205 16.00 8.50 12.03
C ALA A 205 16.39 9.66 12.96
N ALA A 206 15.51 10.06 13.87
CA ALA A 206 15.82 11.07 14.88
C ALA A 206 16.96 10.63 15.80
N THR A 207 16.95 9.38 16.26
CA THR A 207 18.02 8.83 17.11
C THR A 207 19.35 8.81 16.35
N LEU A 208 19.38 8.30 15.11
CA LEU A 208 20.59 8.28 14.29
C LEU A 208 21.15 9.69 14.06
N LYS A 209 20.27 10.66 13.81
CA LYS A 209 20.66 12.06 13.65
C LYS A 209 21.33 12.65 14.90
N THR A 210 20.97 12.22 16.12
CA THR A 210 21.65 12.67 17.34
C THR A 210 23.10 12.17 17.45
N PHE A 211 23.47 11.13 16.69
CA PHE A 211 24.83 10.62 16.57
C PHE A 211 25.51 11.06 15.26
N ASP A 212 24.99 12.12 14.62
CA ASP A 212 25.48 12.66 13.34
C ASP A 212 25.40 11.67 12.15
N ILE A 213 24.53 10.65 12.27
CA ILE A 213 24.22 9.71 11.18
C ILE A 213 23.00 10.25 10.44
N ASN A 214 23.25 11.02 9.37
CA ASN A 214 22.20 11.60 8.55
C ASN A 214 21.77 10.63 7.43
N ILE A 215 20.48 10.30 7.39
CA ILE A 215 19.88 9.50 6.31
C ILE A 215 19.24 10.45 5.31
N GLU A 216 19.90 10.62 4.16
CA GLU A 216 19.39 11.44 3.08
C GLU A 216 18.33 10.72 2.26
N THR A 217 17.32 11.48 1.83
CA THR A 217 16.32 11.00 0.87
C THR A 217 16.93 10.92 -0.52
N VAL A 218 16.52 9.92 -1.29
CA VAL A 218 16.96 9.72 -2.69
C VAL A 218 15.79 9.98 -3.64
N ASN A 219 16.08 10.11 -4.94
CA ASN A 219 15.10 10.27 -5.99
C ASN A 219 15.57 9.58 -7.28
N TYR A 220 15.48 8.26 -7.32
CA TYR A 220 15.70 7.45 -8.53
C TYR A 220 14.33 7.07 -9.10
N ILE A 221 14.01 7.61 -10.28
CA ILE A 221 12.71 7.44 -10.94
C ILE A 221 12.95 7.05 -12.39
N TYR A 222 12.27 6.00 -12.83
CA TYR A 222 12.31 5.57 -14.22
C TYR A 222 11.68 6.61 -15.14
N ASP A 223 12.44 7.06 -16.15
CA ASP A 223 11.99 8.05 -17.14
C ASP A 223 11.76 7.48 -18.56
N GLY A 224 11.99 6.17 -18.73
CA GLY A 224 11.82 5.49 -20.01
C GLY A 224 10.38 5.35 -20.50
N SER A 225 10.22 4.67 -21.64
CA SER A 225 8.88 4.45 -22.23
C SER A 225 8.02 3.55 -21.35
N ASP A 226 6.84 4.04 -20.99
CA ASP A 226 5.91 3.36 -20.10
C ASP A 226 4.68 2.78 -20.81
N LEU A 227 4.65 2.82 -22.15
CA LEU A 227 3.52 2.37 -22.96
C LEU A 227 3.19 0.89 -22.72
N TYR A 228 4.20 0.02 -22.73
CA TYR A 228 4.01 -1.41 -22.49
C TYR A 228 3.45 -1.67 -21.08
N LEU A 229 3.92 -0.94 -20.07
CA LEU A 229 3.43 -1.04 -18.70
C LEU A 229 1.96 -0.59 -18.60
N LYS A 230 1.59 0.51 -19.28
CA LYS A 230 0.20 0.99 -19.37
C LYS A 230 -0.71 -0.07 -19.98
N ILE A 231 -0.28 -0.71 -21.08
CA ILE A 231 -1.04 -1.78 -21.75
C ILE A 231 -1.21 -3.00 -20.83
N ILE A 232 -0.12 -3.46 -20.20
CA ILE A 232 -0.13 -4.60 -19.26
C ILE A 232 -1.13 -4.36 -18.12
N LEU A 233 -1.06 -3.20 -17.48
CA LEU A 233 -1.95 -2.84 -16.38
C LEU A 233 -3.41 -2.68 -16.84
N PHE A 234 -3.64 -2.01 -17.98
CA PHE A 234 -4.99 -1.85 -18.52
C PHE A 234 -5.65 -3.20 -18.78
N ILE A 235 -4.95 -4.10 -19.49
CA ILE A 235 -5.45 -5.46 -19.79
C ILE A 235 -5.73 -6.22 -18.50
N SER A 236 -4.83 -6.15 -17.51
CA SER A 236 -5.01 -6.81 -16.21
C SER A 236 -6.29 -6.35 -15.51
N PHE A 237 -6.50 -5.03 -15.39
CA PHE A 237 -7.66 -4.49 -14.70
C PHE A 237 -8.96 -4.68 -15.51
N PHE A 238 -8.87 -4.63 -16.83
CA PHE A 238 -9.98 -4.93 -17.72
C PHE A 238 -10.44 -6.39 -17.58
N ILE A 239 -9.52 -7.35 -17.56
CA ILE A 239 -9.84 -8.76 -17.33
C ILE A 239 -10.51 -8.96 -15.95
N MET A 240 -10.00 -8.30 -14.90
CA MET A 240 -10.62 -8.35 -13.57
C MET A 240 -12.06 -7.82 -13.58
N ALA A 241 -12.28 -6.67 -14.24
CA ALA A 241 -13.61 -6.08 -14.37
C ALA A 241 -14.55 -6.98 -15.17
N VAL A 242 -14.12 -7.48 -16.33
CA VAL A 242 -14.94 -8.35 -17.18
C VAL A 242 -15.26 -9.68 -16.48
N ALA A 243 -14.28 -10.30 -15.81
CA ALA A 243 -14.52 -11.52 -15.04
C ALA A 243 -15.51 -11.28 -13.89
N GLY A 244 -15.33 -10.18 -13.14
CA GLY A 244 -16.27 -9.81 -12.08
C GLY A 244 -17.68 -9.55 -12.60
N PHE A 245 -17.81 -8.98 -13.80
CA PHE A 245 -19.09 -8.74 -14.47
C PHE A 245 -19.77 -10.04 -14.91
N ILE A 246 -19.08 -10.88 -15.69
CA ILE A 246 -19.65 -12.11 -16.27
C ILE A 246 -20.14 -13.08 -15.19
N TYR A 247 -19.41 -13.20 -14.08
CA TYR A 247 -19.76 -14.18 -13.05
C TYR A 247 -20.76 -13.65 -12.01
N THR A 248 -21.18 -12.38 -12.06
CA THR A 248 -22.12 -11.81 -11.09
C THR A 248 -23.51 -11.64 -11.71
N GLU A 249 -24.50 -12.38 -11.19
CA GLU A 249 -25.88 -12.37 -11.72
C GLU A 249 -26.56 -10.99 -11.57
N ASN A 250 -26.53 -10.38 -10.38
CA ASN A 250 -27.15 -9.07 -10.09
C ASN A 250 -26.10 -8.02 -9.74
N LEU A 251 -25.18 -7.73 -10.67
CA LEU A 251 -24.07 -6.82 -10.43
C LEU A 251 -24.54 -5.39 -10.08
N GLY A 252 -25.54 -4.86 -10.78
CA GLY A 252 -25.98 -3.48 -10.58
C GLY A 252 -26.40 -3.18 -9.15
N GLU A 253 -27.23 -4.03 -8.56
CA GLU A 253 -27.66 -3.91 -7.16
C GLU A 253 -26.50 -4.15 -6.19
N SER A 254 -25.77 -5.26 -6.37
CA SER A 254 -24.67 -5.65 -5.47
C SER A 254 -23.56 -4.60 -5.43
N TYR A 255 -23.21 -4.04 -6.59
CA TYR A 255 -22.19 -3.00 -6.71
C TYR A 255 -22.69 -1.64 -6.20
N ASN A 256 -23.97 -1.31 -6.39
CA ASN A 256 -24.55 -0.13 -5.76
C ASN A 256 -24.51 -0.21 -4.23
N ASN A 257 -24.77 -1.39 -3.66
CA ASN A 257 -24.66 -1.63 -2.22
C ASN A 257 -23.21 -1.53 -1.73
N LEU A 258 -22.23 -2.01 -2.49
CA LEU A 258 -20.81 -1.81 -2.22
C LEU A 258 -20.45 -0.32 -2.20
N MET A 259 -20.90 0.45 -3.18
CA MET A 259 -20.61 1.88 -3.28
C MET A 259 -21.28 2.75 -2.20
N LYS A 260 -22.23 2.20 -1.42
CA LYS A 260 -22.84 2.88 -0.26
C LYS A 260 -22.07 2.63 1.05
N ASN A 261 -21.13 1.69 1.06
CA ASN A 261 -20.29 1.43 2.22
C ASN A 261 -19.42 2.66 2.52
N THR A 262 -19.15 2.96 3.79
CA THR A 262 -18.25 4.07 4.13
C THR A 262 -16.79 3.71 3.82
N GLY A 263 -16.44 2.43 3.89
CA GLY A 263 -15.06 1.95 3.77
C GLY A 263 -14.23 2.09 5.04
N GLN A 264 -14.81 2.59 6.14
CA GLN A 264 -14.11 2.72 7.42
C GLN A 264 -13.64 1.35 7.94
N LEU A 265 -12.39 1.27 8.42
CA LEU A 265 -11.85 0.00 8.89
C LEU A 265 -12.67 -0.57 10.05
N VAL A 266 -12.96 -1.88 10.07
CA VAL A 266 -12.51 -2.94 9.14
C VAL A 266 -13.61 -3.25 8.11
N ALA A 267 -13.45 -2.80 6.86
CA ALA A 267 -14.43 -2.98 5.78
C ALA A 267 -13.98 -4.07 4.79
N ASP A 268 -14.11 -5.35 5.16
CA ASP A 268 -13.76 -6.49 4.31
C ASP A 268 -14.80 -6.70 3.20
N PHE A 269 -14.55 -6.17 2.00
CA PHE A 269 -15.51 -6.28 0.90
C PHE A 269 -15.60 -7.69 0.33
N LEU A 270 -14.54 -8.50 0.46
CA LEU A 270 -14.57 -9.90 0.06
C LEU A 270 -15.58 -10.69 0.89
N GLU A 271 -15.60 -10.43 2.20
CA GLU A 271 -16.55 -11.04 3.13
C GLU A 271 -17.96 -10.47 2.96
N ILE A 272 -18.10 -9.15 2.86
CA ILE A 272 -19.41 -8.46 2.85
C ILE A 272 -20.15 -8.63 1.50
N TYR A 273 -19.45 -8.48 0.37
CA TYR A 273 -20.06 -8.44 -0.98
C TYR A 273 -19.68 -9.64 -1.86
N GLY A 274 -18.75 -10.48 -1.40
CA GLY A 274 -18.28 -11.65 -2.14
C GLY A 274 -17.20 -11.35 -3.18
N GLY A 275 -16.48 -12.40 -3.58
CA GLY A 275 -15.29 -12.27 -4.44
C GLY A 275 -15.56 -11.74 -5.84
N ARG A 276 -16.73 -11.98 -6.41
CA ARG A 276 -17.03 -11.57 -7.80
C ARG A 276 -17.26 -10.06 -7.91
N VAL A 277 -18.09 -9.51 -7.01
CA VAL A 277 -18.34 -8.06 -6.90
C VAL A 277 -17.07 -7.33 -6.47
N THR A 278 -16.30 -7.93 -5.55
CA THR A 278 -15.01 -7.39 -5.12
C THR A 278 -14.01 -7.32 -6.28
N LEU A 279 -13.89 -8.39 -7.08
CA LEU A 279 -13.01 -8.44 -8.25
C LEU A 279 -13.41 -7.39 -9.30
N PHE A 280 -14.72 -7.21 -9.53
CA PHE A 280 -15.23 -6.14 -10.38
C PHE A 280 -14.78 -4.76 -9.87
N ASN A 281 -15.00 -4.47 -8.59
CA ASN A 281 -14.59 -3.21 -7.96
C ASN A 281 -13.08 -2.98 -8.09
N MET A 282 -12.26 -3.99 -7.82
CA MET A 282 -10.81 -3.93 -7.98
C MET A 282 -10.39 -3.57 -9.42
N GLY A 283 -11.01 -4.18 -10.42
CA GLY A 283 -10.75 -3.88 -11.83
C GLY A 283 -11.13 -2.44 -12.20
N ILE A 284 -12.33 -1.99 -11.83
CA ILE A 284 -12.79 -0.61 -12.07
C ILE A 284 -11.87 0.41 -11.40
N MET A 285 -11.46 0.16 -10.16
CA MET A 285 -10.58 1.05 -9.41
C MET A 285 -9.17 1.12 -10.00
N GLY A 286 -8.65 0.01 -10.54
CA GLY A 286 -7.41 -0.01 -11.31
C GLY A 286 -7.49 0.82 -12.59
N ILE A 287 -8.58 0.66 -13.34
CA ILE A 287 -8.85 1.44 -14.55
C ILE A 287 -8.93 2.94 -14.22
N ILE A 288 -9.70 3.34 -13.20
CA ILE A 288 -9.80 4.73 -12.76
C ILE A 288 -8.41 5.30 -12.41
N SER A 289 -7.61 4.54 -11.66
CA SER A 289 -6.28 4.97 -11.23
C SER A 289 -5.32 5.14 -12.41
N LEU A 290 -5.39 4.24 -13.40
CA LEU A 290 -4.57 4.32 -14.60
C LEU A 290 -4.98 5.51 -15.50
N PHE A 291 -6.29 5.68 -15.73
CA PHE A 291 -6.78 6.83 -16.49
C PHE A 291 -6.48 8.16 -15.81
N PHE A 292 -6.55 8.22 -14.47
CA PHE A 292 -6.17 9.41 -13.72
C PHE A 292 -4.74 9.85 -14.06
N ILE A 293 -3.79 8.91 -14.12
CA ILE A 293 -2.40 9.21 -14.49
C ILE A 293 -2.31 9.69 -15.94
N ILE A 294 -2.97 9.00 -16.87
CA ILE A 294 -2.93 9.32 -18.30
C ILE A 294 -3.51 10.72 -18.57
N ILE A 295 -4.68 11.04 -18.00
CA ILE A 295 -5.38 12.32 -18.17
C ILE A 295 -4.51 13.49 -17.69
N PHE A 296 -3.75 13.29 -16.61
CA PHE A 296 -2.91 14.34 -16.03
C PHE A 296 -1.46 14.32 -16.52
N GLY A 297 -1.14 13.53 -17.55
CA GLY A 297 0.16 13.54 -18.22
C GLY A 297 1.28 12.89 -17.38
N GLY A 298 0.95 12.00 -16.46
CA GLY A 298 1.92 11.27 -15.66
C GLY A 298 2.56 10.09 -16.39
N LYS A 299 3.80 9.75 -15.99
CA LYS A 299 4.50 8.53 -16.43
C LYS A 299 4.40 7.43 -15.36
N LEU A 300 4.36 6.16 -15.79
CA LEU A 300 4.46 5.03 -14.88
C LEU A 300 5.92 4.78 -14.51
N SER A 301 6.21 5.02 -13.23
CA SER A 301 7.40 4.58 -12.54
C SER A 301 7.04 3.48 -11.54
N GLY A 302 8.03 2.83 -10.93
CA GLY A 302 7.82 1.77 -9.93
C GLY A 302 6.93 2.26 -8.77
N PRO A 303 7.22 3.43 -8.17
CA PRO A 303 6.36 4.06 -7.17
C PRO A 303 4.92 4.32 -7.61
N VAL A 304 4.71 4.74 -8.86
CA VAL A 304 3.38 5.01 -9.41
C VAL A 304 2.59 3.71 -9.61
N ILE A 305 3.23 2.67 -10.16
CA ILE A 305 2.63 1.33 -10.29
C ILE A 305 2.24 0.80 -8.91
N GLY A 306 3.12 0.96 -7.91
CA GLY A 306 2.81 0.59 -6.54
C GLY A 306 1.62 1.34 -5.95
N GLY A 307 1.46 2.63 -6.28
CA GLY A 307 0.28 3.43 -5.94
C GLY A 307 -1.01 2.85 -6.54
N ILE A 308 -1.01 2.52 -7.83
CA ILE A 308 -2.15 1.89 -8.52
C ILE A 308 -2.50 0.55 -7.88
N LEU A 309 -1.53 -0.35 -7.74
CA LEU A 309 -1.75 -1.67 -7.15
C LEU A 309 -2.24 -1.58 -5.70
N THR A 310 -1.83 -0.55 -4.97
CA THR A 310 -2.37 -0.30 -3.62
C THR A 310 -3.83 0.14 -3.65
N ILE A 311 -4.24 1.00 -4.58
CA ILE A 311 -5.67 1.33 -4.76
C ILE A 311 -6.46 0.06 -5.10
N VAL A 312 -5.97 -0.75 -6.04
CA VAL A 312 -6.60 -2.01 -6.45
C VAL A 312 -6.71 -2.98 -5.27
N GLY A 313 -5.63 -3.21 -4.53
CA GLY A 313 -5.62 -4.07 -3.34
C GLY A 313 -6.62 -3.64 -2.28
N PHE A 314 -6.60 -2.36 -1.91
CA PHE A 314 -7.54 -1.80 -0.93
C PHE A 314 -8.98 -1.66 -1.46
N SER A 315 -9.23 -1.92 -2.74
CA SER A 315 -10.58 -2.05 -3.27
C SER A 315 -11.26 -3.37 -2.86
N ALA A 316 -10.49 -4.32 -2.31
CA ALA A 316 -11.02 -5.43 -1.52
C ALA A 316 -11.21 -5.10 -0.03
N PHE A 317 -10.74 -3.93 0.41
CA PHE A 317 -10.66 -3.56 1.82
C PHE A 317 -11.00 -2.08 2.07
N GLY A 318 -12.17 -1.65 1.58
CA GLY A 318 -12.77 -0.35 1.93
C GLY A 318 -12.75 0.73 0.85
N LYS A 319 -12.11 0.53 -0.31
CA LYS A 319 -12.13 1.53 -1.41
C LYS A 319 -13.13 1.20 -2.51
N HIS A 320 -13.78 2.22 -3.04
CA HIS A 320 -14.63 2.17 -4.23
C HIS A 320 -14.70 3.55 -4.89
N PRO A 321 -15.29 3.70 -6.08
CA PRO A 321 -15.21 4.96 -6.83
C PRO A 321 -15.75 6.17 -6.04
N LYS A 322 -16.93 6.04 -5.43
CA LYS A 322 -17.58 7.15 -4.69
C LYS A 322 -16.77 7.69 -3.51
N ASN A 323 -15.97 6.87 -2.82
CA ASN A 323 -15.17 7.32 -1.68
C ASN A 323 -13.71 7.65 -2.05
N THR A 324 -13.26 7.29 -3.25
CA THR A 324 -11.88 7.49 -3.68
C THR A 324 -11.70 8.66 -4.63
N ILE A 325 -12.61 8.84 -5.60
CA ILE A 325 -12.57 9.97 -6.55
C ILE A 325 -12.50 11.33 -5.85
N PRO A 326 -13.28 11.62 -4.78
CA PRO A 326 -13.22 12.92 -4.13
C PRO A 326 -11.82 13.20 -3.54
N ILE A 327 -11.17 12.17 -2.99
CA ILE A 327 -9.81 12.29 -2.45
C ILE A 327 -8.81 12.61 -3.57
N LEU A 328 -8.90 11.89 -4.70
CA LEU A 328 -8.03 12.11 -5.87
C LEU A 328 -8.17 13.54 -6.42
N LEU A 329 -9.40 14.04 -6.54
CA LEU A 329 -9.67 15.39 -7.02
C LEU A 329 -9.14 16.45 -6.05
N GLY A 330 -9.31 16.25 -4.75
CA GLY A 330 -8.76 17.12 -3.72
C GLY A 330 -7.24 17.18 -3.75
N ALA A 331 -6.59 16.01 -3.89
CA ALA A 331 -5.15 15.90 -4.00
C ALA A 331 -4.62 16.54 -5.29
N ARG A 332 -5.31 16.35 -6.44
CA ARG A 332 -4.95 17.03 -7.69
C ARG A 332 -5.09 18.53 -7.57
N PHE A 333 -6.15 19.01 -6.92
CA PHE A 333 -6.33 20.44 -6.69
C PHE A 333 -5.17 21.00 -5.87
N ALA A 334 -4.79 20.37 -4.76
CA ALA A 334 -3.60 20.77 -3.98
C ALA A 334 -2.32 20.76 -4.82
N SER A 335 -2.12 19.72 -5.64
CA SER A 335 -0.95 19.61 -6.52
C SER A 335 -0.88 20.69 -7.59
N ASN A 336 -2.00 21.29 -7.99
CA ASN A 336 -2.01 22.37 -8.99
C ASN A 336 -1.68 23.75 -8.40
N VAL A 337 -1.89 23.93 -7.09
CA VAL A 337 -1.71 25.22 -6.40
C VAL A 337 -0.47 25.26 -5.51
N ASN A 338 0.21 24.13 -5.32
CA ASN A 338 1.43 24.05 -4.53
C ASN A 338 2.69 24.35 -5.38
N ILE A 339 3.84 24.42 -4.71
CA ILE A 339 5.13 24.77 -5.32
C ILE A 339 5.84 23.59 -6.00
N TYR A 340 5.33 22.37 -5.86
CA TYR A 340 5.99 21.15 -6.35
C TYR A 340 5.57 20.86 -7.79
N ASP A 341 6.43 20.18 -8.56
CA ASP A 341 6.05 19.74 -9.90
C ASP A 341 4.87 18.76 -9.82
N LYS A 342 3.74 19.22 -10.35
CA LYS A 342 2.45 18.54 -10.36
C LYS A 342 2.41 17.24 -11.17
N ASN A 343 3.35 17.03 -12.08
CA ASN A 343 3.40 15.86 -12.94
C ASN A 343 4.60 14.94 -12.62
N SER A 344 5.38 15.28 -11.60
CA SER A 344 6.45 14.41 -11.11
C SER A 344 5.91 13.10 -10.55
N ALA A 345 6.70 12.03 -10.62
CA ALA A 345 6.35 10.72 -10.06
C ALA A 345 6.02 10.79 -8.56
N SER A 346 6.72 11.65 -7.80
CA SER A 346 6.46 11.86 -6.37
C SER A 346 5.08 12.48 -6.12
N SER A 347 4.72 13.53 -6.87
CA SER A 347 3.39 14.16 -6.76
C SER A 347 2.27 13.19 -7.15
N ILE A 348 2.45 12.41 -8.22
CA ILE A 348 1.48 11.39 -8.64
C ILE A 348 1.33 10.30 -7.59
N MET A 349 2.44 9.81 -7.07
CA MET A 349 2.49 8.83 -6.00
C MET A 349 1.70 9.34 -4.77
N ILE A 350 1.95 10.58 -4.34
CA ILE A 350 1.23 11.24 -3.24
C ILE A 350 -0.28 11.27 -3.51
N MET A 351 -0.71 11.68 -4.71
CA MET A 351 -2.13 11.73 -5.07
C MET A 351 -2.80 10.35 -5.00
N LEU A 352 -2.15 9.32 -5.56
CA LEU A 352 -2.69 7.95 -5.54
C LEU A 352 -2.80 7.40 -4.11
N PHE A 353 -1.79 7.63 -3.28
CA PHE A 353 -1.81 7.11 -1.92
C PHE A 353 -2.63 7.96 -0.94
N ALA A 354 -2.97 9.22 -1.26
CA ALA A 354 -3.90 10.04 -0.48
C ALA A 354 -5.25 9.33 -0.27
N THR A 355 -5.64 8.48 -1.23
CA THR A 355 -6.84 7.63 -1.18
C THR A 355 -6.92 6.69 0.02
N ASN A 356 -5.86 6.56 0.83
CA ASN A 356 -5.92 5.94 2.16
C ASN A 356 -6.99 6.57 3.08
N LEU A 357 -7.34 7.84 2.82
CA LEU A 357 -8.37 8.61 3.52
C LEU A 357 -9.77 8.47 2.89
N ALA A 358 -9.96 7.56 1.94
CA ALA A 358 -11.25 7.28 1.32
C ALA A 358 -12.41 7.13 2.33
N PRO A 359 -12.24 6.53 3.51
CA PRO A 359 -13.30 6.47 4.52
C PRO A 359 -13.88 7.82 4.95
N ILE A 360 -13.09 8.90 4.90
CA ILE A 360 -13.57 10.26 5.21
C ILE A 360 -14.62 10.67 4.18
N ALA A 361 -14.35 10.48 2.89
CA ALA A 361 -15.32 10.75 1.84
C ALA A 361 -16.55 9.83 1.94
N GLY A 362 -16.34 8.56 2.32
CA GLY A 362 -17.42 7.60 2.48
C GLY A 362 -18.39 7.93 3.63
N LYS A 363 -17.89 8.42 4.77
CA LYS A 363 -18.73 8.79 5.93
C LYS A 363 -19.28 10.22 5.85
N TYR A 364 -18.45 11.19 5.47
CA TYR A 364 -18.78 12.62 5.53
C TYR A 364 -19.16 13.22 4.17
N GLY A 365 -19.02 12.46 3.08
CA GLY A 365 -19.42 12.86 1.74
C GLY A 365 -18.30 13.49 0.91
N PHE A 366 -18.68 13.89 -0.30
CA PHE A 366 -17.75 14.31 -1.36
C PHE A 366 -16.82 15.47 -0.96
N VAL A 367 -17.38 16.52 -0.35
CA VAL A 367 -16.62 17.73 0.02
C VAL A 367 -15.57 17.43 1.09
N ALA A 368 -15.91 16.63 2.09
CA ALA A 368 -14.95 16.19 3.12
C ALA A 368 -13.80 15.39 2.49
N GLY A 369 -14.08 14.60 1.46
CA GLY A 369 -13.07 13.92 0.66
C GLY A 369 -12.14 14.88 -0.09
N LEU A 370 -12.67 15.91 -0.74
CA LEU A 370 -11.84 16.94 -1.39
C LEU A 370 -10.88 17.60 -0.39
N ILE A 371 -11.39 17.97 0.79
CA ILE A 371 -10.60 18.60 1.86
C ILE A 371 -9.51 17.66 2.36
N ALA A 372 -9.86 16.39 2.63
CA ALA A 372 -8.90 15.38 3.09
C ALA A 372 -7.78 15.15 2.08
N GLY A 373 -8.12 15.01 0.79
CA GLY A 373 -7.13 14.89 -0.29
C GLY A 373 -6.21 16.11 -0.39
N PHE A 374 -6.78 17.31 -0.29
CA PHE A 374 -6.02 18.56 -0.36
C PHE A 374 -5.00 18.67 0.79
N ILE A 375 -5.47 18.50 2.03
CA ILE A 375 -4.63 18.61 3.23
C ILE A 375 -3.56 17.51 3.24
N HIS A 376 -3.90 16.30 2.80
CA HIS A 376 -2.96 15.19 2.73
C HIS A 376 -1.72 15.51 1.91
N VAL A 377 -1.86 16.14 0.74
CA VAL A 377 -0.73 16.56 -0.10
C VAL A 377 0.21 17.50 0.66
N GLY A 378 -0.34 18.47 1.40
CA GLY A 378 0.45 19.39 2.21
C GLY A 378 1.21 18.68 3.33
N VAL A 379 0.53 17.78 4.05
CA VAL A 379 1.14 17.04 5.17
C VAL A 379 2.24 16.10 4.67
N VAL A 380 1.96 15.23 3.70
CA VAL A 380 2.92 14.19 3.27
C VAL A 380 4.20 14.75 2.66
N SER A 381 4.11 15.90 1.98
CA SER A 381 5.26 16.59 1.40
C SER A 381 6.27 17.06 2.45
N ASN A 382 5.85 17.12 3.73
CA ASN A 382 6.67 17.58 4.85
C ASN A 382 7.02 16.48 5.85
N LEU A 383 6.71 15.21 5.58
CA LEU A 383 7.00 14.12 6.54
C LEU A 383 8.15 13.21 6.13
N ALA A 384 8.52 13.17 4.83
CA ALA A 384 9.54 12.24 4.34
C ALA A 384 10.91 12.43 5.00
N PHE A 385 11.26 13.69 5.31
CA PHE A 385 12.53 14.04 5.97
C PHE A 385 12.62 13.50 7.40
N LEU A 386 11.49 13.36 8.11
CA LEU A 386 11.47 12.93 9.51
C LEU A 386 11.93 11.48 9.68
N HIS A 387 11.85 10.70 8.61
CA HIS A 387 12.25 9.30 8.60
C HIS A 387 13.28 8.99 7.49
N GLY A 388 13.88 10.00 6.83
CA GLY A 388 14.92 9.84 5.81
C GLY A 388 14.54 8.94 4.62
N GLY A 389 13.25 8.82 4.28
CA GLY A 389 12.81 7.87 3.24
C GLY A 389 12.83 6.38 3.66
N LEU A 390 13.07 6.05 4.93
CA LEU A 390 13.07 4.67 5.43
C LEU A 390 11.68 4.00 5.45
N ASN A 391 10.62 4.79 5.61
CA ASN A 391 9.25 4.30 5.59
C ASN A 391 8.67 4.39 4.17
N LEU A 392 8.48 3.24 3.54
CA LEU A 392 7.81 3.19 2.24
C LEU A 392 6.35 3.67 2.31
N TYR A 393 5.71 3.53 3.47
CA TYR A 393 4.32 3.92 3.66
C TYR A 393 4.20 5.33 4.25
N ASN A 394 5.03 6.29 3.80
CA ASN A 394 4.96 7.69 4.23
C ASN A 394 3.55 8.30 4.03
N ASN A 395 2.82 7.87 3.01
CA ASN A 395 1.43 8.29 2.84
C ASN A 395 0.49 7.71 3.91
N GLY A 396 0.74 6.51 4.43
CA GLY A 396 0.01 6.04 5.61
C GLY A 396 0.37 6.84 6.86
N PHE A 397 1.62 7.28 6.96
CA PHE A 397 2.07 8.17 8.03
C PHE A 397 1.40 9.54 8.01
N ALA A 398 1.38 10.21 6.86
CA ALA A 398 0.59 11.44 6.70
C ALA A 398 -0.91 11.18 6.95
N GLY A 399 -1.45 10.10 6.38
CA GLY A 399 -2.86 9.76 6.48
C GLY A 399 -3.34 9.58 7.91
N GLY A 400 -2.54 8.96 8.79
CA GLY A 400 -2.90 8.82 10.20
C GLY A 400 -3.06 10.16 10.92
N PHE A 401 -2.16 11.13 10.67
CA PHE A 401 -2.31 12.49 11.21
C PHE A 401 -3.51 13.23 10.63
N VAL A 402 -3.70 13.17 9.31
CA VAL A 402 -4.81 13.86 8.64
C VAL A 402 -6.14 13.30 9.13
N ALA A 403 -6.29 11.98 9.23
CA ALA A 403 -7.48 11.35 9.77
C ALA A 403 -7.68 11.70 11.26
N GLY A 404 -6.62 11.61 12.08
CA GLY A 404 -6.67 11.95 13.50
C GLY A 404 -7.10 13.40 13.76
N ALA A 405 -6.77 14.33 12.86
CA ALA A 405 -7.17 15.74 12.97
C ALA A 405 -8.57 16.02 12.38
N LEU A 406 -8.87 15.54 11.16
CA LEU A 406 -10.10 15.89 10.46
C LEU A 406 -11.34 15.20 11.00
N VAL A 407 -11.22 13.95 11.43
CA VAL A 407 -12.37 13.14 11.89
C VAL A 407 -13.05 13.79 13.11
N PRO A 408 -12.33 14.19 14.19
CA PRO A 408 -12.95 14.90 15.31
C PRO A 408 -13.63 16.21 14.90
N ILE A 409 -13.03 16.97 13.99
CA ILE A 409 -13.58 18.24 13.49
C ILE A 409 -14.90 17.98 12.75
N PHE A 410 -14.93 17.03 11.82
CA PHE A 410 -16.14 16.70 11.08
C PHE A 410 -17.24 16.11 11.96
N ASP A 411 -16.91 15.24 12.92
CA ASP A 411 -17.89 14.73 13.88
C ASP A 411 -18.52 15.88 14.70
N SER A 412 -17.72 16.84 15.15
CA SER A 412 -18.21 18.03 15.88
C SER A 412 -19.15 18.90 15.02
N LEU A 413 -18.80 19.15 13.76
CA LEU A 413 -19.61 19.95 12.83
C LEU A 413 -20.95 19.26 12.53
N VAL A 414 -20.94 17.94 12.27
CA VAL A 414 -22.16 17.17 12.00
C VAL A 414 -23.08 17.18 13.21
N LEU A 415 -22.55 17.01 14.42
CA LEU A 415 -23.33 17.07 15.66
C LEU A 415 -23.93 18.46 15.88
N SER A 416 -23.16 19.52 15.65
CA SER A 416 -23.60 20.90 15.78
C SER A 416 -24.73 21.24 14.82
N PHE A 417 -24.60 20.82 13.55
CA PHE A 417 -25.65 21.02 12.54
C PHE A 417 -26.95 20.27 12.89
N ARG A 418 -26.85 19.04 13.40
CA ARG A 418 -28.02 18.28 13.87
C ARG A 418 -28.72 18.97 15.03
N ARG A 419 -27.97 19.50 16.01
CA ARG A 419 -28.54 20.26 17.14
C ARG A 419 -29.25 21.52 16.67
N TRP A 420 -28.62 22.30 15.79
CA TRP A 420 -29.22 23.51 15.23
C TRP A 420 -30.53 23.21 14.49
N LYS A 421 -30.57 22.18 13.64
CA LYS A 421 -31.77 21.78 12.91
C LYS A 421 -32.90 21.30 13.82
N ASN A 422 -32.59 20.66 14.93
CA ASN A 422 -33.58 20.24 15.91
C ASN A 422 -34.14 21.44 16.69
N ASN A 423 -33.30 22.40 17.05
CA ASN A 423 -33.74 23.61 17.74
C ASN A 423 -34.55 24.57 16.84
N ALA A 424 -34.29 24.60 15.53
CA ALA A 424 -35.04 25.39 14.57
C ALA A 424 -36.43 24.79 14.20
N ARG A 425 -36.76 23.60 14.72
CA ARG A 425 -38.04 22.90 14.52
C ARG A 425 -38.94 22.95 15.75
N LEU A 426 -38.43 23.47 16.87
CA LEU A 426 -39.17 23.84 18.07
C LEU A 426 -39.51 25.32 17.96
#